data_AF-A0A401UL85-F1
#
_entry.id   AF-A0A401UL85-F1
#
_cell.length_a   1.000
_cell.length_b   1.000
_cell.length_c   1.000
_cell.angle_alpha   90.00
_cell.angle_beta   90.00
_cell.angle_gamma   90.00
#
_symmetry.space_group_name_H-M   'P 1'
#
loop_
_entity.id
_entity.type
_entity.pdbx_description
1 polymer ?
#
loop_
_entity_poly.entity_id
_entity_poly.type
_entity_poly.pdbx_seq_one_letter_code
_entity_poly.pdbx_strand_id
1 'polypeptide(L)'
;MIQQHYYTREKKGLFSDTPGYDTISKSKGLKDKLIKEVLHNYCFYEAPFELIEEEDLNKYPQALMCFNIPPREMVIGCSSFAGKDYTGQRNRYFTHNYVVSQVEKEFYIRNPERIFHAEFKMPIFELHGGDNKRGETFLDELTDIPMDKQSHEFFKRDKFFKELGIQEIMYKKLLSACFDSVLNNRKIYIVLKVPAQQLSKYSKQLMEYIYIGLPYLVRRNFGFITYAKDSKIKEFINLQFVAKGGVRKADVAQSLAYVFDFQEEEHLNVMKLKNENDYLNFIWNNLDKPQVLNEFFEKVDKYIKENQQGQGLSLEEYNGIFTASVQENLKHKVIKSEESNIVQIEKIKIQEPKGKEIDMNILEDIDISKISKRQIKSFIMEEKYKKNDTYMIVYYLQRILASKVDREISFNERNICELSLEKLTEGYEVSPILLKVKERIQYFYEKEISRETFRKIMVGFIECNFHNTLDYISEKEDAFSKGVYINYNFKQLFNYLLSHGGTAKARDYILWAVNDFSKLKEKELSFSFFEALKSYIENKDNDFFKDKNFRRQILQSDNESIIGSIKDLELDMCGGIKKIILRLKR
;
A
#
# COMPACT_ATOMS: atom_id res chain seq x y z
N MET A 1 28.40 -9.00 9.04
CA MET A 1 28.79 -10.16 8.23
C MET A 1 27.79 -11.27 8.48
N ILE A 2 27.11 -11.67 7.42
CA ILE A 2 26.07 -12.68 7.40
C ILE A 2 26.73 -14.05 7.27
N GLN A 3 26.38 -14.96 8.18
CA GLN A 3 26.93 -16.31 8.21
C GLN A 3 26.05 -17.26 7.40
N GLN A 4 26.64 -18.33 6.87
CA GLN A 4 25.96 -19.33 6.06
C GLN A 4 26.03 -20.72 6.70
N HIS A 5 25.03 -21.55 6.42
CA HIS A 5 24.92 -22.93 6.89
C HIS A 5 24.25 -23.82 5.84
N TYR A 6 24.93 -24.91 5.45
CA TYR A 6 24.42 -25.94 4.55
C TYR A 6 24.19 -27.25 5.29
N TYR A 7 23.02 -27.84 5.11
CA TYR A 7 22.60 -29.08 5.74
C TYR A 7 21.94 -30.01 4.74
N THR A 8 22.37 -31.27 4.70
CA THR A 8 21.77 -32.30 3.85
C THR A 8 22.21 -33.69 4.30
N ARG A 9 21.74 -34.72 3.61
CA ARG A 9 22.09 -36.12 3.86
C ARG A 9 23.34 -36.51 3.09
N GLU A 10 24.41 -36.84 3.81
CA GLU A 10 25.70 -37.24 3.25
C GLU A 10 26.35 -38.40 3.99
N LYS A 11 27.45 -38.93 3.42
CA LYS A 11 28.26 -40.01 4.03
C LYS A 11 28.86 -39.61 5.38
N LYS A 12 29.21 -38.33 5.52
CA LYS A 12 29.77 -37.69 6.72
C LYS A 12 29.32 -36.23 6.75
N GLY A 13 29.18 -35.68 7.95
CA GLY A 13 28.96 -34.26 8.18
C GLY A 13 30.00 -33.68 9.12
N LEU A 14 29.76 -32.44 9.52
CA LEU A 14 30.61 -31.67 10.44
C LEU A 14 30.55 -32.23 11.87
N PHE A 15 29.42 -32.82 12.27
CA PHE A 15 29.16 -33.28 13.64
C PHE A 15 29.01 -34.79 13.76
N SER A 16 28.84 -35.52 12.66
CA SER A 16 28.73 -36.98 12.62
C SER A 16 29.62 -37.59 11.53
N ASP A 17 30.39 -38.60 11.93
CA ASP A 17 31.13 -39.47 11.01
C ASP A 17 30.28 -40.61 10.42
N THR A 18 29.01 -40.72 10.84
CA THR A 18 28.10 -41.74 10.34
C THR A 18 27.18 -41.18 9.26
N PRO A 19 26.78 -42.00 8.27
CA PRO A 19 25.94 -41.51 7.18
C PRO A 19 24.55 -41.09 7.65
N GLY A 20 24.14 -39.87 7.29
CA GLY A 20 22.94 -39.27 7.83
C GLY A 20 22.75 -37.83 7.41
N TYR A 21 21.69 -37.21 7.91
CA TYR A 21 21.51 -35.78 7.79
C TYR A 21 22.39 -35.07 8.81
N ASP A 22 23.18 -34.11 8.35
CA ASP A 22 24.03 -33.29 9.19
C ASP A 22 24.41 -31.99 8.46
N THR A 23 25.04 -31.07 9.18
CA THR A 23 25.71 -29.91 8.59
C THR A 23 26.87 -30.39 7.72
N ILE A 24 26.89 -29.97 6.45
CA ILE A 24 27.98 -30.31 5.51
C ILE A 24 28.98 -29.17 5.34
N SER A 25 28.56 -27.93 5.62
CA SER A 25 29.38 -26.74 5.47
C SER A 25 28.77 -25.57 6.25
N LYS A 26 29.61 -24.68 6.76
CA LYS A 26 29.20 -23.49 7.51
C LYS A 26 30.22 -22.38 7.36
N SER A 27 29.83 -21.13 7.60
CA SER A 27 30.79 -20.04 7.75
C SER A 27 31.64 -20.21 9.01
N LYS A 28 32.87 -19.68 8.95
CA LYS A 28 33.85 -19.82 10.04
C LYS A 28 33.37 -19.18 11.35
N GLY A 29 32.71 -18.03 11.28
CA GLY A 29 32.13 -17.34 12.43
C GLY A 29 30.88 -18.01 13.03
N LEU A 30 30.27 -18.98 12.34
CA LEU A 30 29.03 -19.61 12.80
C LEU A 30 29.30 -20.65 13.91
N LYS A 31 28.67 -20.43 15.07
CA LYS A 31 28.87 -21.25 16.28
C LYS A 31 28.17 -22.61 16.19
N ASP A 32 28.89 -23.68 16.51
CA ASP A 32 28.34 -25.05 16.49
C ASP A 32 27.12 -25.22 17.41
N LYS A 33 27.15 -24.57 18.57
CA LYS A 33 26.06 -24.60 19.54
C LYS A 33 24.75 -24.09 18.93
N LEU A 34 24.81 -22.96 18.22
CA LEU A 34 23.65 -22.39 17.53
C LEU A 34 23.13 -23.33 16.44
N ILE A 35 24.03 -23.97 15.69
CA ILE A 35 23.65 -24.92 14.65
C ILE A 35 22.89 -26.12 15.24
N LYS A 36 23.45 -26.77 16.26
CA LYS A 36 22.89 -27.98 16.88
C LYS A 36 21.62 -27.71 17.68
N GLU A 37 21.60 -26.63 18.46
CA GLU A 37 20.48 -26.35 19.36
C GLU A 37 19.31 -25.63 18.66
N VAL A 38 19.60 -24.89 17.58
CA VAL A 38 18.59 -24.09 16.88
C VAL A 38 18.45 -24.52 15.43
N LEU A 39 19.46 -24.31 14.57
CA LEU A 39 19.27 -24.43 13.12
C LEU A 39 18.86 -25.83 12.65
N HIS A 40 19.38 -26.90 13.27
CA HIS A 40 19.00 -28.28 12.95
C HIS A 40 17.48 -28.52 13.10
N ASN A 41 16.81 -27.87 14.06
CA ASN A 41 15.35 -27.99 14.24
C ASN A 41 14.53 -27.37 13.08
N TYR A 42 15.17 -26.55 12.26
CA TYR A 42 14.59 -25.89 11.08
C TYR A 42 15.12 -26.46 9.77
N CYS A 43 16.09 -27.38 9.81
CA CYS A 43 16.49 -28.17 8.67
C CYS A 43 15.52 -29.34 8.51
N PHE A 44 14.43 -29.10 7.79
CA PHE A 44 13.40 -30.10 7.51
C PHE A 44 12.87 -29.94 6.08
N TYR A 45 12.40 -31.05 5.53
CA TYR A 45 11.59 -31.06 4.33
C TYR A 45 10.91 -32.42 4.19
N GLU A 46 9.65 -32.42 3.77
CA GLU A 46 8.93 -33.61 3.37
C GLU A 46 8.19 -33.25 2.08
N ALA A 47 8.27 -34.08 1.04
CA ALA A 47 7.61 -33.79 -0.23
C ALA A 47 6.07 -33.86 -0.11
N PRO A 48 5.32 -33.07 -0.90
CA PRO A 48 3.88 -33.24 -1.04
C PRO A 48 3.56 -34.64 -1.58
N PHE A 49 2.43 -35.22 -1.17
CA PHE A 49 2.04 -36.55 -1.62
C PHE A 49 1.88 -36.60 -3.15
N GLU A 50 1.38 -35.51 -3.73
CA GLU A 50 1.14 -35.33 -5.17
C GLU A 50 2.43 -35.35 -6.01
N LEU A 51 3.61 -35.19 -5.39
CA LEU A 51 4.89 -35.09 -6.07
C LEU A 51 5.85 -36.23 -5.73
N ILE A 52 5.41 -37.31 -5.08
CA ILE A 52 6.32 -38.39 -4.67
C ILE A 52 7.05 -39.02 -5.87
N GLU A 53 6.39 -39.11 -7.03
CA GLU A 53 6.91 -39.69 -8.27
C GLU A 53 7.40 -38.64 -9.28
N GLU A 54 7.43 -37.36 -8.90
CA GLU A 54 7.86 -36.29 -9.81
C GLU A 54 9.39 -36.31 -10.01
N GLU A 55 9.83 -36.34 -11.26
CA GLU A 55 11.27 -36.35 -11.59
C GLU A 55 11.87 -34.94 -11.64
N ASP A 56 11.06 -33.94 -12.01
CA ASP A 56 11.52 -32.55 -12.08
C ASP A 56 11.58 -31.92 -10.69
N LEU A 57 12.80 -31.78 -10.18
CA LEU A 57 13.09 -31.19 -8.86
C LEU A 57 12.53 -29.76 -8.70
N ASN A 58 12.37 -29.01 -9.80
CA ASN A 58 11.89 -27.62 -9.76
C ASN A 58 10.40 -27.51 -9.45
N LYS A 59 9.65 -28.60 -9.59
CA LYS A 59 8.22 -28.64 -9.25
C LYS A 59 7.96 -28.87 -7.77
N TYR A 60 8.97 -29.26 -7.00
CA TYR A 60 8.82 -29.41 -5.56
C TYR A 60 8.81 -28.03 -4.88
N PRO A 61 7.84 -27.75 -4.00
CA PRO A 61 7.73 -26.43 -3.39
C PRO A 61 8.89 -26.18 -2.44
N GLN A 62 9.57 -25.04 -2.58
CA GLN A 62 10.58 -24.61 -1.63
C GLN A 62 9.94 -24.11 -0.31
N ALA A 63 10.54 -24.48 0.82
CA ALA A 63 10.16 -24.01 2.15
C ALA A 63 11.07 -22.87 2.59
N LEU A 64 10.75 -21.65 2.17
CA LEU A 64 11.35 -20.44 2.71
C LEU A 64 10.89 -20.28 4.17
N MET A 65 11.83 -19.99 5.05
CA MET A 65 11.58 -19.73 6.45
C MET A 65 12.33 -18.49 6.91
N CYS A 66 11.69 -17.73 7.79
CA CYS A 66 12.28 -16.56 8.40
C CYS A 66 11.84 -16.51 9.86
N PHE A 67 12.80 -16.38 10.77
CA PHE A 67 12.48 -16.22 12.19
C PHE A 67 13.59 -15.48 12.92
N ASN A 68 13.23 -14.97 14.10
CA ASN A 68 14.11 -14.19 14.94
C ASN A 68 14.47 -15.00 16.18
N ILE A 69 15.76 -15.06 16.51
CA ILE A 69 16.27 -15.66 17.75
C ILE A 69 16.54 -14.51 18.72
N PRO A 70 15.66 -14.27 19.72
CA PRO A 70 15.83 -13.15 20.62
C PRO A 70 17.07 -13.34 21.50
N PRO A 71 17.88 -12.28 21.75
CA PRO A 71 17.74 -10.91 21.25
C PRO A 71 18.57 -10.59 19.99
N ARG A 72 19.30 -11.55 19.40
CA ARG A 72 20.50 -11.23 18.61
C ARG A 72 20.42 -11.49 17.12
N GLU A 73 19.76 -12.54 16.66
CA GLU A 73 19.97 -13.02 15.29
C GLU A 73 18.63 -13.19 14.56
N MET A 74 18.70 -13.05 13.24
CA MET A 74 17.61 -13.39 12.33
C MET A 74 18.10 -14.49 11.41
N VAL A 75 17.28 -15.53 11.24
CA VAL A 75 17.57 -16.65 10.33
C VAL A 75 16.64 -16.52 9.14
N ILE A 76 17.23 -16.54 7.94
CA ILE A 76 16.51 -16.63 6.66
C ILE A 76 17.01 -17.91 5.99
N GLY A 77 16.16 -18.90 5.85
CA GLY A 77 16.53 -20.22 5.35
C GLY A 77 15.59 -20.73 4.27
N CYS A 78 16.06 -21.68 3.49
CA CYS A 78 15.23 -22.37 2.52
C CYS A 78 15.59 -23.86 2.52
N SER A 79 14.56 -24.70 2.65
CA SER A 79 14.67 -26.14 2.41
C SER A 79 14.01 -26.51 1.10
N SER A 80 14.66 -27.38 0.32
CA SER A 80 14.12 -27.89 -0.94
C SER A 80 14.39 -29.38 -1.11
N PHE A 81 13.54 -30.04 -1.89
CA PHE A 81 13.81 -31.40 -2.34
C PHE A 81 15.11 -31.44 -3.15
N ALA A 82 15.97 -32.42 -2.89
CA ALA A 82 17.31 -32.50 -3.48
C ALA A 82 17.57 -33.88 -4.13
N GLY A 83 16.49 -34.55 -4.58
CA GLY A 83 16.55 -35.82 -5.29
C GLY A 83 16.98 -36.99 -4.41
N LYS A 84 17.72 -37.93 -5.00
CA LYS A 84 18.26 -39.09 -4.26
C LYS A 84 19.54 -38.72 -3.51
N ASP A 85 19.77 -39.38 -2.37
CA ASP A 85 20.99 -39.25 -1.59
C ASP A 85 22.20 -39.93 -2.25
N TYR A 86 23.36 -39.88 -1.59
CA TYR A 86 24.61 -40.49 -2.06
C TYR A 86 24.54 -42.01 -2.32
N THR A 87 23.47 -42.70 -1.90
CA THR A 87 23.24 -44.13 -2.19
C THR A 87 22.35 -44.35 -3.42
N GLY A 88 21.65 -43.31 -3.90
CA GLY A 88 20.62 -43.43 -4.93
C GLY A 88 19.29 -44.03 -4.43
N GLN A 89 19.23 -44.55 -3.20
CA GLN A 89 18.09 -45.31 -2.72
C GLN A 89 17.05 -44.45 -1.99
N ARG A 90 17.49 -43.42 -1.26
CA ARG A 90 16.63 -42.61 -0.41
C ARG A 90 16.49 -41.21 -0.96
N ASN A 91 15.31 -40.62 -0.81
CA ASN A 91 15.11 -39.22 -1.11
C ASN A 91 15.84 -38.36 -0.06
N ARG A 92 16.35 -37.20 -0.49
CA ARG A 92 16.98 -36.21 0.38
C ARG A 92 16.42 -34.81 0.15
N TYR A 93 16.68 -33.93 1.11
CA TYR A 93 16.51 -32.50 0.98
C TYR A 93 17.79 -31.77 1.30
N PHE A 94 17.86 -30.52 0.87
CA PHE A 94 18.93 -29.60 1.17
C PHE A 94 18.35 -28.37 1.86
N THR A 95 19.04 -27.89 2.88
CA THR A 95 18.70 -26.64 3.57
C THR A 95 19.90 -25.70 3.53
N HIS A 96 19.66 -24.47 3.08
CA HIS A 96 20.60 -23.35 3.18
C HIS A 96 20.01 -22.30 4.11
N ASN A 97 20.75 -21.94 5.16
CA ASN A 97 20.39 -20.85 6.06
C ASN A 97 21.41 -19.72 5.99
N TYR A 98 20.90 -18.49 5.99
CA TYR A 98 21.62 -17.27 6.33
C TYR A 98 21.32 -16.89 7.77
N VAL A 99 22.37 -16.60 8.55
CA VAL A 99 22.27 -16.06 9.90
C VAL A 99 22.72 -14.61 9.87
N VAL A 100 21.74 -13.72 9.95
CA VAL A 100 21.88 -12.27 9.90
C VAL A 100 22.11 -11.74 11.32
N SER A 101 23.16 -10.93 11.47
CA SER A 101 23.54 -10.35 12.75
C SER A 101 22.52 -9.33 13.26
N GLN A 102 22.58 -8.97 14.55
CA GLN A 102 21.71 -7.97 15.15
C GLN A 102 21.77 -6.61 14.43
N VAL A 103 22.97 -6.23 13.99
CA VAL A 103 23.23 -4.94 13.33
C VAL A 103 22.57 -4.90 11.94
N GLU A 104 22.61 -6.02 11.22
CA GLU A 104 22.09 -6.12 9.86
C GLU A 104 20.58 -6.46 9.85
N LYS A 105 20.07 -7.13 10.89
CA LYS A 105 18.68 -7.58 11.00
C LYS A 105 17.65 -6.49 10.70
N GLU A 106 17.87 -5.27 11.22
CA GLU A 106 16.93 -4.16 11.01
C GLU A 106 16.80 -3.76 9.54
N PHE A 107 17.88 -3.90 8.75
CA PHE A 107 17.83 -3.67 7.32
C PHE A 107 16.88 -4.66 6.63
N TYR A 108 16.96 -5.95 6.95
CA TYR A 108 16.06 -6.97 6.37
C TYR A 108 14.61 -6.81 6.83
N ILE A 109 14.38 -6.40 8.08
CA ILE A 109 13.02 -6.14 8.59
C ILE A 109 12.33 -5.00 7.85
N ARG A 110 13.09 -3.96 7.46
CA ARG A 110 12.58 -2.78 6.74
C ARG A 110 12.40 -3.02 5.25
N ASN A 111 13.09 -4.01 4.71
CA ASN A 111 13.16 -4.33 3.28
C ASN A 111 12.70 -5.79 3.04
N PRO A 112 11.38 -6.08 3.09
CA PRO A 112 10.84 -7.43 2.95
C PRO A 112 11.34 -8.17 1.70
N GLU A 113 11.53 -7.44 0.60
CA GLU A 113 11.99 -7.97 -0.68
C GLU A 113 13.36 -8.68 -0.54
N ARG A 114 14.19 -8.27 0.43
CA ARG A 114 15.48 -8.90 0.76
C ARG A 114 15.34 -10.27 1.40
N ILE A 115 14.22 -10.54 2.06
CA ILE A 115 13.90 -11.84 2.68
C ILE A 115 13.29 -12.73 1.63
N PHE A 116 12.26 -12.24 0.94
CA PHE A 116 11.50 -13.05 0.00
C PHE A 116 12.34 -13.33 -1.24
N HIS A 117 13.03 -12.38 -1.86
CA HIS A 117 13.83 -12.64 -3.05
C HIS A 117 15.26 -13.10 -2.76
N ALA A 118 15.55 -13.59 -1.54
CA ALA A 118 16.84 -14.19 -1.23
C ALA A 118 17.13 -15.40 -2.15
N GLU A 119 18.33 -15.42 -2.70
CA GLU A 119 18.83 -16.53 -3.51
C GLU A 119 19.40 -17.63 -2.61
N PHE A 120 18.98 -18.88 -2.85
CA PHE A 120 19.51 -20.04 -2.15
C PHE A 120 20.17 -20.96 -3.17
N LYS A 121 21.47 -21.17 -2.99
CA LYS A 121 22.26 -22.00 -3.90
C LYS A 121 22.37 -23.39 -3.32
N MET A 122 21.82 -24.38 -4.02
CA MET A 122 22.27 -25.75 -3.84
C MET A 122 23.62 -25.86 -4.57
N PRO A 123 24.72 -26.20 -3.88
CA PRO A 123 26.00 -26.37 -4.55
C PRO A 123 25.88 -27.43 -5.65
N ILE A 124 26.31 -27.09 -6.87
CA ILE A 124 26.39 -28.00 -8.04
C ILE A 124 27.49 -29.05 -7.84
N PHE A 125 28.28 -28.96 -6.76
CA PHE A 125 29.27 -29.97 -6.42
C PHE A 125 28.63 -31.34 -6.50
N GLU A 126 29.15 -32.17 -7.39
CA GLU A 126 28.99 -33.60 -7.34
C GLU A 126 29.29 -34.01 -5.90
N LEU A 127 28.23 -34.27 -5.11
CA LEU A 127 28.32 -34.87 -3.78
C LEU A 127 28.78 -36.34 -3.88
N HIS A 128 29.51 -36.66 -4.96
CA HIS A 128 30.02 -37.96 -5.35
C HIS A 128 31.54 -37.90 -5.34
N GLY A 129 32.11 -38.23 -4.18
CA GLY A 129 33.45 -38.82 -4.10
C GLY A 129 34.61 -37.88 -4.39
N GLY A 130 35.10 -37.23 -3.36
CA GLY A 130 36.47 -36.73 -3.31
C GLY A 130 36.90 -36.72 -1.86
N ASP A 131 38.15 -37.10 -1.59
CA ASP A 131 38.77 -37.23 -0.26
C ASP A 131 38.87 -35.89 0.50
N ASN A 132 37.75 -35.22 0.72
CA ASN A 132 37.68 -33.98 1.46
C ASN A 132 37.89 -34.29 2.94
N LYS A 133 39.10 -33.98 3.40
CA LYS A 133 39.52 -33.94 4.79
C LYS A 133 38.54 -33.09 5.60
N ARG A 134 37.58 -33.75 6.27
CA ARG A 134 36.47 -33.16 7.04
C ARG A 134 35.60 -32.19 6.23
N GLY A 135 34.33 -32.07 6.64
CA GLY A 135 33.39 -31.06 6.14
C GLY A 135 33.78 -29.62 6.53
N GLU A 136 35.06 -29.27 6.42
CA GLU A 136 35.65 -27.96 6.73
C GLU A 136 35.80 -27.10 5.47
N THR A 137 34.96 -27.30 4.44
CA THR A 137 34.78 -26.24 3.45
C THR A 137 34.02 -25.13 4.17
N PHE A 138 34.73 -24.11 4.64
CA PHE A 138 34.10 -22.95 5.24
C PHE A 138 33.43 -22.14 4.13
N LEU A 139 32.16 -21.80 4.35
CA LEU A 139 31.45 -20.86 3.49
C LEU A 139 31.95 -19.44 3.76
N ASP A 140 32.09 -18.66 2.70
CA ASP A 140 32.40 -17.24 2.86
C ASP A 140 31.31 -16.55 3.70
N GLU A 141 31.74 -15.64 4.56
CA GLU A 141 30.84 -14.73 5.23
C GLU A 141 30.44 -13.63 4.25
N LEU A 142 29.16 -13.27 4.22
CA LEU A 142 28.64 -12.33 3.23
C LEU A 142 28.44 -10.95 3.85
N THR A 143 28.54 -9.91 3.02
CA THR A 143 28.13 -8.54 3.40
C THR A 143 26.64 -8.31 3.16
N ASP A 144 26.04 -9.07 2.25
CA ASP A 144 24.62 -9.00 1.88
C ASP A 144 24.17 -10.36 1.32
N ILE A 145 22.89 -10.68 1.49
CA ILE A 145 22.28 -11.88 0.91
C ILE A 145 22.03 -11.63 -0.59
N PRO A 146 22.53 -12.48 -1.49
CA PRO A 146 22.26 -12.36 -2.91
C PRO A 146 20.77 -12.44 -3.18
N MET A 147 20.29 -11.62 -4.12
CA MET A 147 18.89 -11.63 -4.54
C MET A 147 18.74 -12.32 -5.88
N ASP A 148 17.71 -13.15 -6.00
CA ASP A 148 17.30 -13.74 -7.26
C ASP A 148 16.66 -12.66 -8.16
N LYS A 149 17.44 -12.18 -9.13
CA LYS A 149 16.98 -11.18 -10.11
C LYS A 149 15.95 -11.72 -11.09
N GLN A 150 15.80 -13.05 -11.20
CA GLN A 150 14.82 -13.68 -12.08
C GLN A 150 13.46 -13.90 -11.39
N SER A 151 13.37 -13.77 -10.07
CA SER A 151 12.10 -13.95 -9.33
C SER A 151 11.09 -12.80 -9.48
N HIS A 152 11.15 -12.04 -10.58
CA HIS A 152 10.47 -10.75 -10.79
C HIS A 152 8.98 -10.84 -11.18
N GLU A 153 8.35 -12.02 -11.11
CA GLU A 153 6.90 -12.10 -11.24
C GLU A 153 6.20 -11.75 -9.93
N PHE A 154 6.29 -10.48 -9.51
CA PHE A 154 5.41 -9.94 -8.50
C PHE A 154 4.05 -9.67 -9.15
N PHE A 155 3.08 -10.56 -8.94
CA PHE A 155 1.71 -10.32 -9.42
C PHE A 155 1.16 -9.01 -8.83
N LYS A 156 0.57 -8.16 -9.69
CA LYS A 156 -0.22 -7.00 -9.24
C LYS A 156 -1.27 -7.46 -8.22
N ARG A 157 -1.40 -6.75 -7.10
CA ARG A 157 -2.27 -7.09 -5.95
C ARG A 157 -3.64 -7.60 -6.36
N ASP A 158 -4.38 -6.83 -7.16
CA ASP A 158 -5.76 -7.17 -7.50
C ASP A 158 -5.87 -8.48 -8.29
N LYS A 159 -4.90 -8.76 -9.18
CA LYS A 159 -4.83 -10.03 -9.91
C LYS A 159 -4.49 -11.19 -8.97
N PHE A 160 -3.49 -10.99 -8.11
CA PHE A 160 -3.03 -12.01 -7.17
C PHE A 160 -4.12 -12.47 -6.20
N PHE A 161 -4.75 -11.52 -5.51
CA PHE A 161 -5.81 -11.82 -4.53
C PHE A 161 -7.03 -12.45 -5.19
N LYS A 162 -7.37 -12.03 -6.42
CA LYS A 162 -8.44 -12.64 -7.21
C LYS A 162 -8.13 -14.09 -7.59
N GLU A 163 -6.91 -14.39 -8.04
CA GLU A 163 -6.50 -15.77 -8.38
C GLU A 163 -6.55 -16.71 -7.19
N LEU A 164 -6.15 -16.24 -6.00
CA LEU A 164 -6.22 -17.03 -4.77
C LEU A 164 -7.63 -17.09 -4.15
N GLY A 165 -8.60 -16.34 -4.68
CA GLY A 165 -9.93 -16.23 -4.08
C GLY A 165 -9.94 -15.54 -2.71
N ILE A 166 -8.90 -14.75 -2.39
CA ILE A 166 -8.77 -14.07 -1.10
C ILE A 166 -9.37 -12.67 -1.22
N GLN A 167 -10.45 -12.43 -0.47
CA GLN A 167 -11.08 -11.11 -0.41
C GLN A 167 -10.39 -10.20 0.61
N GLU A 168 -10.59 -8.89 0.47
CA GLU A 168 -10.09 -7.84 1.38
C GLU A 168 -10.33 -8.17 2.86
N ILE A 169 -11.56 -8.56 3.21
CA ILE A 169 -11.91 -8.88 4.60
C ILE A 169 -11.11 -10.06 5.14
N MET A 170 -10.75 -11.02 4.28
CA MET A 170 -9.99 -12.19 4.69
C MET A 170 -8.51 -11.85 4.86
N TYR A 171 -7.94 -11.03 3.99
CA TYR A 171 -6.60 -10.49 4.19
C TYR A 171 -6.50 -9.70 5.51
N LYS A 172 -7.48 -8.86 5.83
CA LYS A 172 -7.52 -8.13 7.10
C LYS A 172 -7.60 -9.07 8.31
N LYS A 173 -8.38 -10.16 8.22
CA LYS A 173 -8.44 -11.20 9.25
C LYS A 173 -7.10 -11.93 9.42
N LEU A 174 -6.41 -12.24 8.32
CA LEU A 174 -5.06 -12.79 8.33
C LEU A 174 -4.09 -11.86 9.05
N LEU A 175 -4.11 -10.56 8.70
CA LEU A 175 -3.23 -9.58 9.31
C LEU A 175 -3.52 -9.43 10.81
N SER A 176 -4.79 -9.37 11.21
CA SER A 176 -5.20 -9.36 12.61
C SER A 176 -4.72 -10.61 13.37
N ALA A 177 -4.83 -11.79 12.76
CA ALA A 177 -4.33 -13.03 13.35
C ALA A 177 -2.81 -12.99 13.55
N CYS A 178 -2.06 -12.27 12.70
CA CYS A 178 -0.61 -12.10 12.88
C CYS A 178 -0.27 -11.25 14.12
N PHE A 179 -1.02 -10.19 14.41
CA PHE A 179 -0.88 -9.44 15.66
C PHE A 179 -1.16 -10.33 16.87
N ASP A 180 -2.29 -11.04 16.87
CA ASP A 180 -2.65 -11.94 17.98
C ASP A 180 -1.65 -13.08 18.14
N SER A 181 -1.13 -13.61 17.04
CA SER A 181 -0.11 -14.66 17.04
C SER A 181 1.17 -14.23 17.74
N VAL A 182 1.62 -12.99 17.54
CA VAL A 182 2.81 -12.46 18.21
C VAL A 182 2.52 -12.18 19.68
N LEU A 183 1.39 -11.55 19.96
CA LEU A 183 1.02 -11.14 21.32
C LEU A 183 0.74 -12.34 22.24
N ASN A 184 0.03 -13.35 21.73
CA ASN A 184 -0.50 -14.48 22.49
C ASN A 184 0.14 -15.82 22.11
N ASN A 185 1.20 -15.82 21.30
CA ASN A 185 1.90 -17.02 20.80
C ASN A 185 0.96 -18.05 20.13
N ARG A 186 -0.18 -17.61 19.57
CA ARG A 186 -1.09 -18.48 18.81
C ARG A 186 -0.51 -18.80 17.44
N LYS A 187 -0.75 -20.00 16.93
CA LYS A 187 -0.24 -20.39 15.60
C LYS A 187 -1.25 -20.06 14.50
N ILE A 188 -0.74 -19.84 13.30
CA ILE A 188 -1.53 -19.59 12.09
C ILE A 188 -1.16 -20.65 11.06
N TYR A 189 -2.16 -21.37 10.56
CA TYR A 189 -2.00 -22.32 9.48
C TYR A 189 -2.79 -21.85 8.26
N ILE A 190 -2.17 -21.84 7.10
CA ILE A 190 -2.78 -21.42 5.83
C ILE A 190 -2.69 -22.57 4.83
N VAL A 191 -3.82 -22.96 4.25
CA VAL A 191 -3.90 -23.91 3.14
C VAL A 191 -4.39 -23.16 1.91
N LEU A 192 -3.59 -23.15 0.83
CA LEU A 192 -3.91 -22.42 -0.39
C LEU A 192 -4.64 -23.31 -1.40
N LYS A 193 -5.57 -22.74 -2.15
CA LYS A 193 -6.30 -23.40 -3.25
C LYS A 193 -5.47 -23.41 -4.54
N VAL A 194 -4.27 -23.99 -4.50
CA VAL A 194 -3.35 -24.08 -5.64
C VAL A 194 -2.72 -25.47 -5.75
N PRO A 195 -2.27 -25.90 -6.94
CA PRO A 195 -1.50 -27.14 -7.10
C PRO A 195 -0.20 -27.12 -6.29
N ALA A 196 0.27 -28.29 -5.85
CA ALA A 196 1.49 -28.44 -5.05
C ALA A 196 2.72 -27.80 -5.71
N GLN A 197 2.80 -27.86 -7.04
CA GLN A 197 3.90 -27.29 -7.83
C GLN A 197 3.95 -25.77 -7.80
N GLN A 198 2.82 -25.11 -7.57
CA GLN A 198 2.72 -23.65 -7.52
C GLN A 198 2.75 -23.11 -6.09
N LEU A 199 2.75 -23.99 -5.09
CA LEU A 199 2.60 -23.61 -3.69
C LEU A 199 3.70 -22.64 -3.26
N SER A 200 4.97 -22.91 -3.59
CA SER A 200 6.10 -22.02 -3.27
C SER A 200 5.90 -20.60 -3.81
N LYS A 201 5.44 -20.46 -5.05
CA LYS A 201 5.20 -19.15 -5.68
C LYS A 201 4.13 -18.36 -4.93
N TYR A 202 2.96 -18.97 -4.75
CA TYR A 202 1.81 -18.28 -4.16
C TYR A 202 1.95 -18.07 -2.65
N SER A 203 2.51 -19.02 -1.90
CA SER A 203 2.72 -18.88 -0.46
C SER A 203 3.75 -17.81 -0.13
N LYS A 204 4.87 -17.79 -0.88
CA LYS A 204 5.90 -16.76 -0.75
C LYS A 204 5.34 -15.36 -1.01
N GLN A 205 4.59 -15.19 -2.10
CA GLN A 205 4.02 -13.88 -2.41
C GLN A 205 2.90 -13.45 -1.44
N LEU A 206 2.04 -14.37 -0.99
CA LEU A 206 1.04 -14.02 0.03
C LEU A 206 1.71 -13.64 1.34
N MET A 207 2.75 -14.38 1.73
CA MET A 207 3.55 -14.05 2.91
C MET A 207 4.25 -12.70 2.77
N GLU A 208 4.74 -12.35 1.58
CA GLU A 208 5.30 -11.03 1.30
C GLU A 208 4.28 -9.91 1.51
N TYR A 209 3.07 -10.04 0.96
CA TYR A 209 1.98 -9.08 1.21
C TYR A 209 1.59 -8.99 2.68
N ILE A 210 1.55 -10.12 3.41
CA ILE A 210 1.30 -10.12 4.86
C ILE A 210 2.42 -9.38 5.57
N TYR A 211 3.69 -9.69 5.27
CA TYR A 211 4.85 -9.10 5.93
C TYR A 211 4.96 -7.59 5.68
N ILE A 212 4.68 -7.13 4.45
CA ILE A 212 4.57 -5.70 4.10
C ILE A 212 3.52 -5.00 4.98
N GLY A 213 2.37 -5.64 5.23
CA GLY A 213 1.31 -5.09 6.08
C GLY A 213 1.63 -5.08 7.59
N LEU A 214 2.67 -5.79 8.03
CA LEU A 214 3.05 -5.84 9.45
C LEU A 214 3.98 -4.67 9.81
N PRO A 215 3.79 -4.00 10.96
CA PRO A 215 4.74 -3.02 11.48
C PRO A 215 6.06 -3.65 11.93
N TYR A 216 7.13 -2.85 12.01
CA TYR A 216 8.48 -3.35 12.33
C TYR A 216 8.56 -4.09 13.66
N LEU A 217 7.90 -3.62 14.72
CA LEU A 217 7.93 -4.29 16.01
C LEU A 217 7.24 -5.67 15.98
N VAL A 218 6.18 -5.81 15.18
CA VAL A 218 5.54 -7.11 14.95
C VAL A 218 6.46 -7.99 14.11
N ARG A 219 7.05 -7.48 13.02
CA ARG A 219 8.03 -8.21 12.18
C ARG A 219 9.22 -8.75 12.98
N ARG A 220 9.72 -8.00 13.97
CA ARG A 220 10.82 -8.43 14.87
C ARG A 220 10.51 -9.67 15.69
N ASN A 221 9.23 -9.96 15.89
CA ASN A 221 8.72 -11.05 16.72
C ASN A 221 7.88 -12.05 15.92
N PHE A 222 7.78 -11.87 14.60
CA PHE A 222 7.01 -12.72 13.71
C PHE A 222 7.93 -13.62 12.89
N GLY A 223 7.73 -14.94 12.98
CA GLY A 223 8.39 -15.91 12.10
C GLY A 223 7.42 -16.73 11.27
N PHE A 224 7.88 -17.22 10.12
CA PHE A 224 7.04 -17.94 9.18
C PHE A 224 7.77 -19.07 8.44
N ILE A 225 6.98 -19.98 7.85
CA ILE A 225 7.41 -21.02 6.91
C ILE A 225 6.43 -21.04 5.71
N THR A 226 6.93 -20.94 4.48
CA THR A 226 6.12 -20.89 3.25
C THR A 226 5.72 -22.27 2.70
N TYR A 227 6.25 -23.34 3.28
CA TYR A 227 5.81 -24.71 3.00
C TYR A 227 6.13 -25.67 4.15
N ALA A 228 5.11 -26.42 4.57
CA ALA A 228 5.23 -27.60 5.39
C ALA A 228 4.23 -28.66 4.91
N LYS A 229 4.63 -29.93 4.93
CA LYS A 229 3.69 -31.03 4.63
C LYS A 229 2.56 -31.12 5.65
N ASP A 230 2.91 -31.06 6.94
CA ASP A 230 1.97 -31.09 8.05
C ASP A 230 2.18 -29.89 8.97
N SER A 231 1.12 -29.46 9.66
CA SER A 231 1.22 -28.51 10.77
C SER A 231 2.11 -29.10 11.87
N LYS A 232 3.04 -28.29 12.38
CA LYS A 232 3.90 -28.65 13.53
C LYS A 232 4.13 -27.41 14.37
N ILE A 233 4.01 -27.50 15.68
CA ILE A 233 4.40 -26.38 16.55
C ILE A 233 5.94 -26.25 16.51
N LYS A 234 6.42 -25.11 16.04
CA LYS A 234 7.83 -24.73 16.07
C LYS A 234 8.00 -23.44 16.89
N GLU A 235 9.06 -23.40 17.68
CA GLU A 235 9.47 -22.17 18.37
C GLU A 235 9.75 -21.08 17.34
N PHE A 236 9.58 -19.81 17.71
CA PHE A 236 9.80 -18.64 16.84
C PHE A 236 8.98 -18.57 15.54
N ILE A 237 8.17 -19.58 15.21
CA ILE A 237 7.31 -19.60 14.03
C ILE A 237 5.86 -19.34 14.44
N ASN A 238 5.30 -18.28 13.87
CA ASN A 238 3.93 -17.83 14.06
C ASN A 238 3.02 -18.43 12.99
N LEU A 239 3.47 -18.42 11.74
CA LEU A 239 2.67 -18.76 10.56
C LEU A 239 3.31 -19.86 9.72
N GLN A 240 2.51 -20.82 9.27
CA GLN A 240 2.95 -21.87 8.36
C GLN A 240 1.93 -22.07 7.23
N PHE A 241 2.43 -22.12 6.01
CA PHE A 241 1.68 -22.62 4.87
C PHE A 241 1.79 -24.13 4.85
N VAL A 242 0.65 -24.81 4.86
CA VAL A 242 0.57 -26.27 4.99
C VAL A 242 -0.03 -26.86 3.71
N ALA A 243 0.49 -28.01 3.30
CA ALA A 243 -0.06 -28.77 2.19
C ALA A 243 -1.52 -29.19 2.44
N LYS A 244 -2.23 -29.55 1.38
CA LYS A 244 -3.59 -30.08 1.45
C LYS A 244 -3.66 -31.22 2.48
N GLY A 245 -4.62 -31.12 3.41
CA GLY A 245 -4.86 -32.14 4.43
C GLY A 245 -3.78 -32.23 5.53
N GLY A 246 -2.77 -31.37 5.50
CA GLY A 246 -1.68 -31.38 6.49
C GLY A 246 -2.01 -30.70 7.83
N VAL A 247 -3.15 -30.01 7.93
CA VAL A 247 -3.58 -29.37 9.18
C VAL A 247 -4.05 -30.43 10.17
N ARG A 248 -3.28 -30.64 11.23
CA ARG A 248 -3.60 -31.62 12.28
C ARG A 248 -4.56 -30.99 13.30
N LYS A 249 -5.77 -31.55 13.41
CA LYS A 249 -6.80 -31.07 14.36
C LYS A 249 -6.32 -31.04 15.82
N ALA A 250 -5.42 -31.95 16.21
CA ALA A 250 -4.82 -31.97 17.54
C ALA A 250 -4.01 -30.69 17.84
N ASP A 251 -3.17 -30.25 16.91
CA ASP A 251 -2.37 -29.03 17.05
C ASP A 251 -3.27 -27.79 17.13
N VAL A 252 -4.32 -27.76 16.30
CA VAL A 252 -5.31 -26.68 16.29
C VAL A 252 -6.04 -26.58 17.62
N ALA A 253 -6.48 -27.71 18.19
CA ALA A 253 -7.17 -27.75 19.47
C ALA A 253 -6.24 -27.35 20.64
N GLN A 254 -5.01 -27.86 20.65
CA GLN A 254 -4.05 -27.60 21.73
C GLN A 254 -3.60 -26.14 21.79
N SER A 255 -3.38 -25.51 20.63
CA SER A 255 -2.84 -24.15 20.55
C SER A 255 -3.89 -23.07 20.28
N LEU A 256 -5.17 -23.45 20.16
CA LEU A 256 -6.24 -22.58 19.65
C LEU A 256 -5.82 -21.85 18.36
N ALA A 257 -5.12 -22.56 17.47
CA ALA A 257 -4.53 -21.98 16.27
C ALA A 257 -5.61 -21.43 15.33
N TYR A 258 -5.26 -20.36 14.62
CA TYR A 258 -6.03 -19.88 13.49
C TYR A 258 -5.80 -20.79 12.28
N VAL A 259 -6.87 -21.18 11.59
CA VAL A 259 -6.79 -21.94 10.33
C VAL A 259 -7.50 -21.16 9.25
N PHE A 260 -6.77 -20.87 8.18
CA PHE A 260 -7.29 -20.29 6.95
C PHE A 260 -7.17 -21.33 5.84
N ASP A 261 -8.16 -22.23 5.74
CA ASP A 261 -8.24 -23.19 4.65
C ASP A 261 -9.01 -22.61 3.47
N PHE A 262 -8.28 -22.10 2.48
CA PHE A 262 -8.87 -21.57 1.26
C PHE A 262 -9.26 -22.67 0.28
N GLN A 263 -8.78 -23.89 0.47
CA GLN A 263 -9.08 -25.01 -0.40
C GLN A 263 -10.47 -25.58 -0.11
N GLU A 264 -10.75 -25.84 1.17
CA GLU A 264 -12.04 -26.35 1.65
C GLU A 264 -13.00 -25.22 2.08
N GLU A 265 -12.55 -23.96 2.01
CA GLU A 265 -13.29 -22.76 2.44
C GLU A 265 -13.71 -22.83 3.93
N GLU A 266 -12.95 -23.60 4.72
CA GLU A 266 -13.14 -23.78 6.16
C GLU A 266 -12.15 -22.90 6.94
N HIS A 267 -12.66 -22.04 7.79
CA HIS A 267 -11.85 -21.08 8.54
C HIS A 267 -12.11 -21.23 10.04
N LEU A 268 -11.10 -21.68 10.79
CA LEU A 268 -11.22 -22.00 12.22
C LEU A 268 -10.60 -20.92 13.10
N ASN A 269 -11.28 -20.64 14.21
CA ASN A 269 -10.90 -19.63 15.21
C ASN A 269 -10.73 -18.21 14.66
N VAL A 270 -11.09 -17.96 13.39
CA VAL A 270 -10.86 -16.66 12.73
C VAL A 270 -11.71 -15.56 13.38
N MET A 271 -11.05 -14.45 13.69
CA MET A 271 -11.67 -13.32 14.39
C MET A 271 -12.81 -12.69 13.59
N LYS A 272 -13.84 -12.25 14.30
CA LYS A 272 -14.88 -11.38 13.75
C LYS A 272 -14.35 -9.96 13.72
N LEU A 273 -13.95 -9.48 12.55
CA LEU A 273 -13.63 -8.07 12.35
C LEU A 273 -14.91 -7.28 12.07
N LYS A 274 -15.07 -6.14 12.74
CA LYS A 274 -15.93 -5.07 12.26
C LYS A 274 -15.18 -4.36 11.12
N ASN A 275 -15.87 -3.96 10.05
CA ASN A 275 -15.25 -3.30 8.88
C ASN A 275 -14.64 -1.90 9.19
N GLU A 276 -14.64 -1.47 10.46
CA GLU A 276 -14.30 -0.12 10.92
C GLU A 276 -12.87 0.01 11.47
N ASN A 277 -11.99 -1.00 11.32
CA ASN A 277 -10.60 -0.84 11.74
C ASN A 277 -9.83 0.01 10.72
N ASP A 278 -9.69 1.29 11.04
CA ASP A 278 -9.04 2.31 10.20
C ASP A 278 -7.60 1.95 9.83
N TYR A 279 -6.85 1.36 10.76
CA TYR A 279 -5.49 0.90 10.50
C TYR A 279 -5.47 -0.23 9.45
N LEU A 280 -6.31 -1.26 9.58
CA LEU A 280 -6.39 -2.33 8.59
C LEU A 280 -6.89 -1.84 7.22
N ASN A 281 -7.78 -0.84 7.20
CA ASN A 281 -8.20 -0.14 5.98
C ASN A 281 -7.02 0.59 5.33
N PHE A 282 -6.25 1.32 6.13
CA PHE A 282 -5.04 2.02 5.68
C PHE A 282 -4.01 1.04 5.09
N ILE A 283 -3.72 -0.08 5.75
CA ILE A 283 -2.80 -1.09 5.24
C ILE A 283 -3.26 -1.61 3.88
N TRP A 284 -4.51 -2.09 3.78
CA TRP A 284 -5.06 -2.65 2.55
C TRP A 284 -4.95 -1.69 1.35
N ASN A 285 -5.28 -0.41 1.58
CA ASN A 285 -5.26 0.62 0.55
C ASN A 285 -3.85 1.03 0.10
N ASN A 286 -2.81 0.63 0.83
CA ASN A 286 -1.42 1.02 0.57
C ASN A 286 -0.47 -0.18 0.40
N LEU A 287 -0.97 -1.40 0.21
CA LEU A 287 -0.12 -2.59 -0.01
C LEU A 287 0.82 -2.46 -1.22
N ASP A 288 0.39 -1.77 -2.28
CA ASP A 288 1.21 -1.49 -3.47
C ASP A 288 2.12 -0.27 -3.30
N LYS A 289 2.14 0.36 -2.12
CA LYS A 289 2.90 1.57 -1.80
C LYS A 289 3.77 1.36 -0.55
N PRO A 290 4.83 0.52 -0.62
CA PRO A 290 5.66 0.21 0.53
C PRO A 290 6.25 1.43 1.23
N GLN A 291 6.53 2.52 0.50
CA GLN A 291 7.06 3.76 1.08
C GLN A 291 6.09 4.39 2.08
N VAL A 292 4.79 4.46 1.75
CA VAL A 292 3.76 5.04 2.63
C VAL A 292 3.62 4.23 3.91
N LEU A 293 3.65 2.90 3.79
CA LEU A 293 3.59 2.00 4.93
C LEU A 293 4.84 2.13 5.82
N ASN A 294 6.02 2.17 5.19
CA ASN A 294 7.29 2.32 5.90
C ASN A 294 7.36 3.63 6.69
N GLU A 295 6.98 4.76 6.09
CA GLU A 295 6.93 6.06 6.79
C GLU A 295 6.02 6.02 8.02
N PHE A 296 4.86 5.36 7.91
CA PHE A 296 3.97 5.17 9.06
C PHE A 296 4.62 4.29 10.13
N PHE A 297 5.18 3.13 9.75
CA PHE A 297 5.81 2.21 10.69
C PHE A 297 7.02 2.82 11.41
N GLU A 298 7.79 3.68 10.75
CA GLU A 298 8.89 4.43 11.37
C GLU A 298 8.39 5.38 12.46
N LYS A 299 7.32 6.13 12.17
CA LYS A 299 6.68 7.03 13.15
C LYS A 299 6.17 6.26 14.36
N VAL A 300 5.50 5.13 14.13
CA VAL A 300 4.98 4.29 15.21
C VAL A 300 6.10 3.65 16.03
N ASP A 301 7.14 3.11 15.39
CA ASP A 301 8.28 2.50 16.07
C ASP A 301 9.02 3.53 16.95
N LYS A 302 9.15 4.77 16.46
CA LYS A 302 9.70 5.90 17.25
C LYS A 302 8.78 6.26 18.42
N TYR A 303 7.48 6.40 18.17
CA TYR A 303 6.49 6.74 19.20
C TYR A 303 6.47 5.73 20.34
N ILE A 304 6.48 4.43 20.03
CA ILE A 304 6.47 3.35 21.03
C ILE A 304 7.77 3.36 21.86
N LYS A 305 8.93 3.56 21.20
CA LYS A 305 10.24 3.64 21.88
C LYS A 305 10.33 4.83 22.85
N GLU A 306 9.78 5.98 22.46
CA GLU A 306 9.86 7.21 23.24
C GLU A 306 8.86 7.23 24.41
N ASN A 307 7.65 6.71 24.22
CA ASN A 307 6.57 6.85 25.20
C ASN A 307 6.43 5.67 26.17
N GLN A 308 7.11 4.53 25.93
CA GLN A 308 7.02 3.31 26.77
C GLN A 308 5.58 2.86 27.09
N GLN A 309 4.59 3.28 26.29
CA GLN A 309 3.19 2.92 26.47
C GLN A 309 2.86 1.69 25.62
N GLY A 310 2.43 0.62 26.28
CA GLY A 310 2.03 -0.62 25.63
C GLY A 310 3.19 -1.55 25.26
N GLN A 311 2.85 -2.75 24.77
CA GLN A 311 3.86 -3.68 24.25
C GLN A 311 4.20 -3.37 22.77
N GLY A 312 3.34 -2.60 22.08
CA GLY A 312 3.50 -2.27 20.67
C GLY A 312 3.26 -3.46 19.74
N LEU A 313 2.42 -4.40 20.20
CA LEU A 313 2.18 -5.70 19.59
C LEU A 313 0.70 -6.02 19.38
N SER A 314 -0.24 -5.23 19.93
CA SER A 314 -1.67 -5.46 19.72
C SER A 314 -2.20 -4.66 18.53
N LEU A 315 -3.21 -5.18 17.84
CA LEU A 315 -3.82 -4.46 16.71
C LEU A 315 -4.53 -3.18 17.17
N GLU A 316 -5.13 -3.21 18.35
CA GLU A 316 -5.86 -2.11 18.97
C GLU A 316 -4.94 -0.92 19.25
N GLU A 317 -3.71 -1.17 19.70
CA GLU A 317 -2.68 -0.13 19.90
C GLU A 317 -2.38 0.58 18.56
N TYR A 318 -2.14 -0.17 17.48
CA TYR A 318 -1.85 0.45 16.17
C TYR A 318 -3.05 1.17 15.59
N ASN A 319 -4.26 0.62 15.76
CA ASN A 319 -5.48 1.32 15.36
C ASN A 319 -5.66 2.63 16.16
N GLY A 320 -5.42 2.59 17.47
CA GLY A 320 -5.45 3.76 18.33
C GLY A 320 -4.42 4.82 17.93
N ILE A 321 -3.16 4.42 17.67
CA ILE A 321 -2.10 5.33 17.21
C ILE A 321 -2.44 5.89 15.82
N PHE A 322 -2.96 5.07 14.90
CA PHE A 322 -3.39 5.53 13.60
C PHE A 322 -4.50 6.58 13.72
N THR A 323 -5.59 6.26 14.42
CA THR A 323 -6.70 7.20 14.65
C THR A 323 -6.25 8.45 15.40
N ALA A 324 -5.38 8.32 16.40
CA ALA A 324 -4.80 9.44 17.14
C ALA A 324 -3.90 10.30 16.26
N SER A 325 -3.06 9.73 15.40
CA SER A 325 -2.23 10.49 14.46
C SER A 325 -3.08 11.26 13.45
N VAL A 326 -4.17 10.65 12.98
CA VAL A 326 -5.18 11.34 12.16
C VAL A 326 -5.84 12.46 12.96
N GLN A 327 -6.19 12.23 14.23
CA GLN A 327 -6.80 13.22 15.12
C GLN A 327 -5.84 14.30 15.63
N GLU A 328 -4.55 14.06 15.80
CA GLU A 328 -3.52 15.04 16.15
C GLU A 328 -3.19 15.91 14.95
N ASN A 329 -3.13 15.33 13.75
CA ASN A 329 -3.12 16.12 12.53
C ASN A 329 -4.37 17.01 12.41
N LEU A 330 -5.51 16.60 12.98
CA LEU A 330 -6.73 17.42 13.11
C LEU A 330 -6.69 18.39 14.30
N LYS A 331 -6.10 18.05 15.45
CA LYS A 331 -6.04 18.86 16.69
C LYS A 331 -4.90 19.87 16.69
N HIS A 332 -3.70 19.56 16.21
CA HIS A 332 -2.67 20.56 15.96
C HIS A 332 -3.12 21.58 14.90
N LYS A 333 -4.02 21.18 13.99
CA LYS A 333 -4.79 22.09 13.10
C LYS A 333 -5.72 23.03 13.88
N VAL A 334 -6.34 22.57 14.97
CA VAL A 334 -7.30 23.32 15.80
C VAL A 334 -6.59 24.16 16.88
N ILE A 335 -5.60 23.62 17.59
CA ILE A 335 -4.85 24.32 18.66
C ILE A 335 -4.00 25.47 18.09
N LYS A 336 -3.39 25.30 16.91
CA LYS A 336 -2.73 26.44 16.21
C LYS A 336 -3.71 27.56 15.83
N SER A 337 -5.02 27.29 15.78
CA SER A 337 -6.05 28.31 15.55
C SER A 337 -6.50 29.03 16.82
N GLU A 338 -6.22 28.50 18.01
CA GLU A 338 -6.60 29.10 19.31
C GLU A 338 -5.43 29.76 20.04
N GLU A 339 -4.19 29.25 19.91
CA GLU A 339 -3.00 29.77 20.61
C GLU A 339 -2.30 30.96 19.91
N SER A 340 -2.80 31.45 18.77
CA SER A 340 -2.20 32.60 18.06
C SER A 340 -2.69 33.98 18.55
N ASN A 341 -3.37 34.03 19.70
CA ASN A 341 -3.67 35.28 20.39
C ASN A 341 -2.85 35.39 21.69
N ILE A 342 -1.93 36.37 21.69
CA ILE A 342 -1.13 36.92 22.81
C ILE A 342 0.34 36.43 22.89
N VAL A 343 1.25 37.18 22.24
CA VAL A 343 2.52 37.69 22.82
C VAL A 343 2.83 39.06 22.20
N GLN A 344 3.35 39.98 23.04
CA GLN A 344 3.58 41.42 22.84
C GLN A 344 4.67 41.82 21.82
N ILE A 345 4.54 43.08 21.39
CA ILE A 345 5.26 43.84 20.35
C ILE A 345 6.69 44.22 20.78
N GLU A 346 7.68 44.08 19.89
CA GLU A 346 8.79 45.05 19.77
C GLU A 346 9.14 45.35 18.30
N LYS A 347 9.35 46.64 18.04
CA LYS A 347 9.57 47.27 16.73
C LYS A 347 10.90 46.81 16.12
N ILE A 348 10.87 46.23 14.92
CA ILE A 348 12.02 46.24 14.01
C ILE A 348 11.63 47.02 12.75
N LYS A 349 12.32 48.14 12.54
CA LYS A 349 12.26 48.97 11.33
C LYS A 349 12.55 48.11 10.10
N ILE A 350 11.69 48.25 9.10
CA ILE A 350 11.91 47.76 7.74
C ILE A 350 13.11 48.52 7.17
N GLN A 351 14.24 47.84 7.05
CA GLN A 351 15.18 48.10 5.97
C GLN A 351 14.96 46.99 4.93
N GLU A 352 14.73 47.41 3.68
CA GLU A 352 14.68 46.52 2.53
C GLU A 352 15.93 45.65 2.48
N PRO A 353 15.81 44.31 2.40
CA PRO A 353 16.93 43.48 2.04
C PRO A 353 16.85 43.17 0.55
N LYS A 354 17.82 43.72 -0.19
CA LYS A 354 18.40 43.08 -1.38
C LYS A 354 18.61 41.59 -1.09
N GLY A 355 18.19 40.75 -2.04
CA GLY A 355 18.56 39.34 -2.22
C GLY A 355 18.89 38.54 -0.97
N LYS A 356 17.92 37.80 -0.44
CA LYS A 356 18.21 36.60 0.35
C LYS A 356 17.76 35.38 -0.43
N GLU A 357 18.69 34.47 -0.67
CA GLU A 357 18.39 33.08 -1.01
C GLU A 357 17.40 32.54 0.03
N ILE A 358 16.32 31.95 -0.47
CA ILE A 358 15.38 31.20 0.35
C ILE A 358 16.09 29.89 0.72
N ASP A 359 16.26 29.67 2.02
CA ASP A 359 16.87 28.46 2.58
C ASP A 359 16.12 27.21 2.09
N MET A 360 16.84 26.30 1.42
CA MET A 360 16.26 25.15 0.71
C MET A 360 15.62 24.10 1.64
N ASN A 361 15.84 24.20 2.95
CA ASN A 361 15.36 23.23 3.95
C ASN A 361 14.01 23.59 4.58
N ILE A 362 13.34 24.67 4.14
CA ILE A 362 12.08 25.17 4.77
C ILE A 362 10.81 24.75 3.99
N LEU A 363 10.95 24.09 2.84
CA LEU A 363 9.83 23.93 1.88
C LEU A 363 8.96 22.67 2.08
N GLU A 364 9.28 21.78 3.01
CA GLU A 364 8.47 20.58 3.25
C GLU A 364 7.12 20.88 3.94
N ASP A 365 6.99 22.05 4.59
CA ASP A 365 5.80 22.49 5.34
C ASP A 365 5.33 23.89 4.93
N ILE A 366 5.06 24.10 3.64
CA ILE A 366 4.54 25.39 3.19
C ILE A 366 3.08 25.55 3.62
N ASP A 367 2.89 26.29 4.70
CA ASP A 367 1.59 26.75 5.15
C ASP A 367 1.11 27.91 4.26
N ILE A 368 0.25 27.57 3.31
CA ILE A 368 -0.30 28.50 2.30
C ILE A 368 -1.04 29.66 2.96
N SER A 369 -1.60 29.47 4.16
CA SER A 369 -2.27 30.52 4.93
C SER A 369 -1.32 31.61 5.43
N LYS A 370 -0.01 31.31 5.51
CA LYS A 370 1.04 32.23 5.94
C LYS A 370 1.71 32.99 4.79
N ILE A 371 1.37 32.68 3.54
CA ILE A 371 1.90 33.40 2.38
C ILE A 371 0.99 34.60 2.10
N SER A 372 1.51 35.81 2.31
CA SER A 372 0.74 37.02 2.01
C SER A 372 0.44 37.14 0.51
N LYS A 373 -0.69 37.78 0.15
CA LYS A 373 -1.04 38.11 -1.25
C LYS A 373 0.08 38.84 -2.01
N ARG A 374 1.01 39.50 -1.29
CA ARG A 374 2.18 40.19 -1.86
C ARG A 374 3.34 39.23 -2.17
N GLN A 375 3.61 38.26 -1.29
CA GLN A 375 4.59 37.18 -1.51
C GLN A 375 4.15 36.20 -2.61
N ILE A 376 2.85 35.98 -2.76
CA ILE A 376 2.26 35.19 -3.86
C ILE A 376 2.58 35.84 -5.23
N LYS A 377 2.71 37.17 -5.30
CA LYS A 377 2.95 37.90 -6.55
C LYS A 377 4.43 37.99 -6.95
N SER A 378 5.37 37.76 -6.03
CA SER A 378 6.81 37.96 -6.28
C SER A 378 7.53 36.73 -6.78
N PHE A 379 6.85 35.60 -6.96
CA PHE A 379 7.48 34.33 -7.30
C PHE A 379 7.61 34.17 -8.82
N ILE A 380 8.83 34.18 -9.34
CA ILE A 380 9.16 33.89 -10.75
C ILE A 380 9.91 32.57 -10.77
N MET A 381 9.45 31.61 -11.58
CA MET A 381 10.17 30.36 -11.80
C MET A 381 11.39 30.59 -12.70
N GLU A 382 12.59 30.40 -12.15
CA GLU A 382 13.79 30.21 -12.98
C GLU A 382 13.85 28.78 -13.52
N GLU A 383 14.46 28.58 -14.69
CA GLU A 383 14.58 27.26 -15.35
C GLU A 383 15.19 26.19 -14.45
N LYS A 384 16.16 26.56 -13.61
CA LYS A 384 16.84 25.64 -12.69
C LYS A 384 15.90 25.05 -11.60
N TYR A 385 14.79 25.72 -11.30
CA TYR A 385 13.82 25.29 -10.28
C TYR A 385 12.64 24.48 -10.85
N LYS A 386 12.48 24.44 -12.18
CA LYS A 386 11.40 23.67 -12.86
C LYS A 386 11.48 22.16 -12.60
N LYS A 387 12.65 21.65 -12.22
CA LYS A 387 12.88 20.23 -11.90
C LYS A 387 12.52 19.85 -10.46
N ASN A 388 12.15 20.82 -9.61
CA ASN A 388 11.80 20.56 -8.22
C ASN A 388 10.29 20.61 -8.01
N ASP A 389 9.70 19.43 -7.77
CA ASP A 389 8.26 19.21 -7.63
C ASP A 389 7.62 20.13 -6.57
N THR A 390 8.31 20.40 -5.48
CA THR A 390 7.82 21.27 -4.40
C THR A 390 7.61 22.71 -4.88
N TYR A 391 8.53 23.23 -5.70
CA TYR A 391 8.38 24.57 -6.30
C TYR A 391 7.24 24.62 -7.31
N MET A 392 7.08 23.56 -8.11
CA MET A 392 5.97 23.44 -9.06
C MET A 392 4.61 23.48 -8.35
N ILE A 393 4.48 22.73 -7.25
CA ILE A 393 3.26 22.69 -6.44
C ILE A 393 2.91 24.08 -5.90
N VAL A 394 3.88 24.75 -5.28
CA VAL A 394 3.71 26.09 -4.71
C VAL A 394 3.29 27.09 -5.76
N TYR A 395 3.97 27.09 -6.89
CA TYR A 395 3.71 28.00 -7.99
C TYR A 395 2.28 27.87 -8.54
N TYR A 396 1.82 26.65 -8.79
CA TYR A 396 0.46 26.45 -9.30
C TYR A 396 -0.62 26.76 -8.27
N LEU A 397 -0.42 26.37 -7.01
CA LEU A 397 -1.31 26.75 -5.91
C LEU A 397 -1.45 28.27 -5.83
N GLN A 398 -0.33 28.98 -5.84
CA GLN A 398 -0.31 30.43 -5.83
C GLN A 398 -1.11 31.04 -6.98
N ARG A 399 -0.88 30.54 -8.21
CA ARG A 399 -1.60 31.05 -9.38
C ARG A 399 -3.09 30.77 -9.30
N ILE A 400 -3.52 29.57 -8.90
CA ILE A 400 -4.94 29.22 -8.76
C ILE A 400 -5.61 30.07 -7.68
N LEU A 401 -4.96 30.23 -6.53
CA LEU A 401 -5.51 31.03 -5.43
C LEU A 401 -5.59 32.52 -5.76
N ALA A 402 -4.58 33.06 -6.45
CA ALA A 402 -4.53 34.45 -6.87
C ALA A 402 -5.41 34.77 -8.09
N SER A 403 -5.78 33.76 -8.88
CA SER A 403 -6.58 33.94 -10.10
C SER A 403 -7.90 34.63 -9.76
N LYS A 404 -8.24 35.65 -10.54
CA LYS A 404 -9.50 36.41 -10.36
C LYS A 404 -10.51 36.14 -11.47
N VAL A 405 -10.07 35.49 -12.54
CA VAL A 405 -10.88 35.28 -13.74
C VAL A 405 -10.74 33.83 -14.19
N ASP A 406 -11.83 33.22 -14.64
CA ASP A 406 -11.89 31.80 -15.00
C ASP A 406 -10.85 31.39 -16.05
N ARG A 407 -10.50 32.30 -16.96
CA ARG A 407 -9.50 32.05 -18.01
C ARG A 407 -8.11 31.75 -17.42
N GLU A 408 -7.74 32.41 -16.33
CA GLU A 408 -6.47 32.17 -15.64
C GLU A 408 -6.49 30.82 -14.94
N ILE A 409 -7.61 30.46 -14.32
CA ILE A 409 -7.80 29.16 -13.68
C ILE A 409 -7.65 28.06 -14.72
N SER A 410 -8.39 28.12 -15.83
CA SER A 410 -8.32 27.12 -16.90
C SER A 410 -6.93 26.98 -17.53
N PHE A 411 -6.18 28.07 -17.67
CA PHE A 411 -4.79 28.00 -18.10
C PHE A 411 -3.92 27.22 -17.10
N ASN A 412 -4.11 27.45 -15.80
CA ASN A 412 -3.37 26.72 -14.76
C ASN A 412 -3.78 25.25 -14.70
N GLU A 413 -5.06 24.93 -14.80
CA GLU A 413 -5.56 23.54 -14.84
C GLU A 413 -4.89 22.73 -15.95
N ARG A 414 -4.81 23.32 -17.15
CA ARG A 414 -4.16 22.68 -18.31
C ARG A 414 -2.68 22.45 -18.05
N ASN A 415 -1.95 23.46 -17.60
CA ASN A 415 -0.51 23.33 -17.33
C ASN A 415 -0.20 22.28 -16.25
N ILE A 416 -1.04 22.17 -15.21
CA ILE A 416 -0.86 21.15 -14.17
C ILE A 416 -1.08 19.75 -14.75
N CYS A 417 -2.11 19.56 -15.60
CA CYS A 417 -2.32 18.28 -16.27
C CYS A 417 -1.21 17.95 -17.28
N GLU A 418 -0.70 18.91 -18.04
CA GLU A 418 0.40 18.72 -19.00
C GLU A 418 1.70 18.29 -18.31
N LEU A 419 2.07 18.95 -17.21
CA LEU A 419 3.22 18.52 -16.39
C LEU A 419 3.02 17.16 -15.73
N SER A 420 1.76 16.80 -15.51
CA SER A 420 1.46 15.47 -15.01
C SER A 420 1.73 14.42 -16.07
N LEU A 421 1.45 14.72 -17.35
CA LEU A 421 1.71 13.84 -18.48
C LEU A 421 3.20 13.58 -18.70
N GLU A 422 4.04 14.62 -18.63
CA GLU A 422 5.50 14.47 -18.77
C GLU A 422 6.05 13.43 -17.78
N LYS A 423 5.61 13.47 -16.51
CA LYS A 423 6.02 12.50 -15.50
C LYS A 423 5.37 11.12 -15.66
N LEU A 424 4.15 11.02 -16.18
CA LEU A 424 3.52 9.72 -16.47
C LEU A 424 4.29 8.94 -17.53
N THR A 425 4.86 9.63 -18.53
CA THR A 425 5.72 8.98 -19.54
C THR A 425 7.03 8.42 -18.97
N GLU A 426 7.43 8.83 -17.76
CA GLU A 426 8.56 8.28 -16.99
C GLU A 426 8.15 7.08 -16.12
N GLY A 427 6.92 6.55 -16.24
CA GLY A 427 6.47 5.32 -15.57
C GLY A 427 5.67 5.52 -14.28
N TYR A 428 5.23 6.74 -13.98
CA TYR A 428 4.32 7.00 -12.85
C TYR A 428 2.85 6.84 -13.28
N GLU A 429 1.92 6.52 -12.35
CA GLU A 429 0.47 6.35 -12.66
C GLU A 429 -0.36 7.64 -12.47
N VAL A 430 0.08 8.58 -11.62
CA VAL A 430 -0.42 9.96 -11.47
C VAL A 430 0.73 10.83 -10.95
N SER A 431 0.98 12.00 -11.55
CA SER A 431 2.06 12.88 -11.08
C SER A 431 1.86 13.30 -9.61
N PRO A 432 2.88 13.12 -8.73
CA PRO A 432 2.83 13.56 -7.33
C PRO A 432 2.50 15.05 -7.16
N ILE A 433 2.82 15.87 -8.18
CA ILE A 433 2.54 17.31 -8.20
C ILE A 433 1.03 17.55 -8.24
N LEU A 434 0.31 16.92 -9.18
CA LEU A 434 -1.13 17.11 -9.35
C LEU A 434 -1.89 16.63 -8.12
N LEU A 435 -1.49 15.50 -7.54
CA LEU A 435 -2.13 14.99 -6.31
C LEU A 435 -1.97 15.97 -5.16
N LYS A 436 -0.74 16.45 -4.90
CA LYS A 436 -0.46 17.42 -3.82
C LYS A 436 -1.16 18.76 -4.05
N VAL A 437 -1.26 19.25 -5.29
CA VAL A 437 -1.99 20.48 -5.61
C VAL A 437 -3.49 20.30 -5.30
N LYS A 438 -4.09 19.16 -5.65
CA LYS A 438 -5.50 18.88 -5.37
C LYS A 438 -5.80 18.90 -3.88
N GLU A 439 -5.05 18.11 -3.11
CA GLU A 439 -5.22 17.99 -1.65
C GLU A 439 -5.12 19.35 -0.96
N ARG A 440 -4.18 20.19 -1.41
CA ARG A 440 -3.97 21.53 -0.83
C ARG A 440 -5.08 22.51 -1.17
N ILE A 441 -5.68 22.43 -2.37
CA ILE A 441 -6.86 23.24 -2.73
C ILE A 441 -8.08 22.82 -1.91
N GLN A 442 -8.33 21.51 -1.79
CA GLN A 442 -9.41 20.97 -0.97
C GLN A 442 -9.26 21.41 0.49
N TYR A 443 -8.03 21.37 1.02
CA TYR A 443 -7.77 21.85 2.36
C TYR A 443 -7.98 23.37 2.51
N PHE A 444 -7.48 24.16 1.57
CA PHE A 444 -7.56 25.62 1.64
C PHE A 444 -9.00 26.14 1.70
N TYR A 445 -9.92 25.53 0.95
CA TYR A 445 -11.30 25.96 0.87
C TYR A 445 -12.27 25.24 1.82
N GLU A 446 -11.78 24.37 2.70
CA GLU A 446 -12.60 23.57 3.62
C GLU A 446 -13.59 24.43 4.43
N LYS A 447 -13.15 25.63 4.83
CA LYS A 447 -13.93 26.59 5.63
C LYS A 447 -14.47 27.78 4.83
N GLU A 448 -14.13 27.88 3.54
CA GLU A 448 -14.43 29.03 2.68
C GLU A 448 -15.24 28.62 1.44
N ILE A 449 -16.23 27.75 1.64
CA ILE A 449 -17.12 27.27 0.57
C ILE A 449 -18.15 28.35 0.24
N SER A 450 -17.96 29.03 -0.89
CA SER A 450 -18.82 30.10 -1.38
C SER A 450 -18.85 30.13 -2.90
N ARG A 451 -19.78 30.91 -3.47
CA ARG A 451 -19.88 31.09 -4.93
C ARG A 451 -18.59 31.62 -5.56
N GLU A 452 -17.86 32.47 -4.83
CA GLU A 452 -16.60 33.05 -5.31
C GLU A 452 -15.46 32.02 -5.37
N THR A 453 -15.59 30.91 -4.65
CA THR A 453 -14.53 29.90 -4.51
C THR A 453 -14.83 28.60 -5.25
N PHE A 454 -16.08 28.35 -5.66
CA PHE A 454 -16.47 27.11 -6.33
C PHE A 454 -15.58 26.71 -7.51
N ARG A 455 -15.26 27.66 -8.41
CA ARG A 455 -14.38 27.36 -9.55
C ARG A 455 -12.99 26.92 -9.12
N LYS A 456 -12.46 27.50 -8.05
CA LYS A 456 -11.14 27.13 -7.50
C LYS A 456 -11.21 25.79 -6.76
N ILE A 457 -12.29 25.53 -6.03
CA ILE A 457 -12.55 24.24 -5.39
C ILE A 457 -12.59 23.12 -6.42
N MET A 458 -13.25 23.32 -7.58
CA MET A 458 -13.29 22.34 -8.66
C MET A 458 -11.90 21.86 -9.09
N VAL A 459 -10.89 22.74 -9.11
CA VAL A 459 -9.51 22.38 -9.44
C VAL A 459 -8.97 21.27 -8.52
N GLY A 460 -9.40 21.28 -7.25
CA GLY A 460 -9.10 20.24 -6.27
C GLY A 460 -9.64 18.86 -6.63
N PHE A 461 -10.52 18.75 -7.62
CA PHE A 461 -11.16 17.52 -8.05
C PHE A 461 -10.92 17.21 -9.53
N ILE A 462 -9.91 17.82 -10.17
CA ILE A 462 -9.57 17.51 -11.56
C ILE A 462 -9.23 16.03 -11.72
N GLU A 463 -9.57 15.45 -12.85
CA GLU A 463 -9.09 14.17 -13.35
C GLU A 463 -8.53 14.41 -14.75
N CYS A 464 -7.25 14.09 -14.98
CA CYS A 464 -6.68 14.24 -16.32
C CYS A 464 -6.92 12.90 -17.04
N ASN A 465 -7.75 12.91 -18.07
CA ASN A 465 -7.95 11.74 -18.94
C ASN A 465 -7.02 11.88 -20.14
N PHE A 466 -6.16 10.88 -20.34
CA PHE A 466 -5.31 10.78 -21.51
C PHE A 466 -5.95 9.81 -22.47
N HIS A 467 -6.40 10.28 -23.64
CA HIS A 467 -6.74 9.34 -24.69
C HIS A 467 -5.44 8.65 -25.13
N ASN A 468 -5.41 7.32 -25.10
CA ASN A 468 -4.44 6.51 -25.83
C ASN A 468 -4.67 6.70 -27.33
N THR A 469 -4.29 7.85 -27.89
CA THR A 469 -4.10 7.99 -29.34
C THR A 469 -2.75 7.40 -29.72
N LEU A 470 -2.57 6.10 -29.53
CA LEU A 470 -1.58 5.34 -30.29
C LEU A 470 -2.02 5.17 -31.77
N ASP A 471 -3.31 5.38 -32.07
CA ASP A 471 -3.87 5.24 -33.43
C ASP A 471 -3.91 6.54 -34.26
N TYR A 472 -3.41 7.67 -33.76
CA TYR A 472 -3.52 8.98 -34.45
C TYR A 472 -2.22 9.81 -34.45
N ILE A 473 -1.06 9.14 -34.44
CA ILE A 473 0.28 9.77 -34.57
C ILE A 473 0.85 9.56 -35.98
N SER A 474 0.03 9.26 -36.99
CA SER A 474 0.45 9.44 -38.38
C SER A 474 -0.09 10.77 -38.89
N GLU A 475 0.83 11.70 -39.17
CA GLU A 475 0.64 12.87 -40.02
C GLU A 475 -0.07 14.08 -39.39
N LYS A 476 0.66 14.82 -38.54
CA LYS A 476 0.85 16.28 -38.64
C LYS A 476 1.62 16.80 -37.41
N GLU A 477 2.59 17.67 -37.65
CA GLU A 477 3.53 18.26 -36.67
C GLU A 477 2.89 19.15 -35.57
N ASP A 478 1.55 19.17 -35.44
CA ASP A 478 0.81 19.94 -34.42
C ASP A 478 0.18 19.09 -33.29
N ALA A 479 0.48 17.78 -33.25
CA ALA A 479 -0.21 16.81 -32.38
C ALA A 479 0.02 17.00 -30.85
N PHE A 480 1.05 17.75 -30.42
CA PHE A 480 1.26 18.02 -28.99
C PHE A 480 0.22 18.99 -28.39
N SER A 481 -0.55 19.70 -29.21
CA SER A 481 -1.50 20.71 -28.73
C SER A 481 -2.91 20.18 -28.39
N LYS A 482 -3.18 18.87 -28.55
CA LYS A 482 -4.57 18.34 -28.56
C LYS A 482 -4.89 17.16 -27.62
N GLY A 483 -4.02 16.76 -26.69
CA GLY A 483 -4.21 15.50 -25.96
C GLY A 483 -4.82 15.54 -24.56
N VAL A 484 -4.83 16.70 -23.88
CA VAL A 484 -5.19 16.76 -22.45
C VAL A 484 -6.61 17.31 -22.28
N TYR A 485 -7.56 16.43 -21.94
CA TYR A 485 -8.90 16.80 -21.54
C TYR A 485 -8.98 16.89 -20.01
N ILE A 486 -9.47 18.02 -19.51
CA ILE A 486 -9.65 18.25 -18.08
C ILE A 486 -11.04 17.70 -17.72
N ASN A 487 -11.08 16.60 -16.97
CA ASN A 487 -12.29 16.09 -16.35
C ASN A 487 -12.32 16.45 -14.86
N TYR A 488 -13.42 16.18 -14.18
CA TYR A 488 -13.53 16.38 -12.73
C TYR A 488 -14.27 15.21 -12.06
N ASN A 489 -13.80 14.83 -10.88
CA ASN A 489 -14.47 13.86 -10.02
C ASN A 489 -15.65 14.54 -9.29
N PHE A 490 -16.76 14.75 -9.99
CA PHE A 490 -17.94 15.40 -9.43
C PHE A 490 -18.55 14.65 -8.24
N LYS A 491 -18.38 13.31 -8.17
CA LYS A 491 -18.86 12.51 -7.04
C LYS A 491 -18.10 12.85 -5.75
N GLN A 492 -16.77 12.92 -5.82
CA GLN A 492 -15.95 13.35 -4.68
C GLN A 492 -16.19 14.82 -4.34
N LEU A 493 -16.36 15.69 -5.34
CA LEU A 493 -16.69 17.10 -5.11
C LEU A 493 -18.02 17.27 -4.37
N PHE A 494 -19.09 16.56 -4.76
CA PHE A 494 -20.36 16.62 -4.04
C PHE A 494 -20.24 16.10 -2.61
N ASN A 495 -19.50 15.01 -2.38
CA ASN A 495 -19.24 14.51 -1.03
C ASN A 495 -18.48 15.54 -0.18
N TYR A 496 -17.47 16.19 -0.76
CA TYR A 496 -16.71 17.25 -0.10
C TYR A 496 -17.57 18.46 0.26
N LEU A 497 -18.41 18.92 -0.67
CA LEU A 497 -19.33 20.03 -0.43
C LEU A 497 -20.35 19.68 0.67
N LEU A 498 -20.84 18.43 0.67
CA LEU A 498 -21.78 17.95 1.67
C LEU A 498 -21.12 17.83 3.06
N SER A 499 -19.90 17.30 3.14
CA SER A 499 -19.21 17.09 4.43
C SER A 499 -18.77 18.39 5.10
N HIS A 500 -18.42 19.42 4.32
CA HIS A 500 -17.86 20.66 4.85
C HIS A 500 -18.84 21.84 4.81
N GLY A 501 -19.80 21.83 3.88
CA GLY A 501 -20.78 22.90 3.71
C GLY A 501 -22.24 22.46 3.88
N GLY A 502 -22.50 21.15 4.04
CA GLY A 502 -23.84 20.60 4.13
C GLY A 502 -24.63 20.68 2.83
N THR A 503 -25.88 20.21 2.88
CA THR A 503 -26.81 20.16 1.74
C THR A 503 -27.04 21.54 1.13
N ALA A 504 -27.06 22.60 1.95
CA ALA A 504 -27.26 23.97 1.48
C ALA A 504 -26.14 24.43 0.53
N LYS A 505 -24.87 24.16 0.87
CA LYS A 505 -23.74 24.54 0.02
C LYS A 505 -23.60 23.63 -1.20
N ALA A 506 -23.89 22.34 -1.07
CA ALA A 506 -23.95 21.43 -2.22
C ALA A 506 -25.01 21.89 -3.24
N ARG A 507 -26.21 22.27 -2.76
CA ARG A 507 -27.27 22.85 -3.59
C ARG A 507 -26.88 24.19 -4.19
N ASP A 508 -26.25 25.09 -3.43
CA ASP A 508 -25.76 26.38 -3.96
C ASP A 508 -24.69 26.19 -5.04
N TYR A 509 -23.80 25.21 -4.88
CA TYR A 509 -22.86 24.80 -5.93
C TYR A 509 -23.58 24.26 -7.16
N ILE A 510 -24.61 23.42 -7.00
CA ILE A 510 -25.38 22.91 -8.14
C ILE A 510 -26.07 24.04 -8.90
N LEU A 511 -26.66 25.02 -8.20
CA LEU A 511 -27.24 26.21 -8.83
C LEU A 511 -26.19 27.04 -9.57
N TRP A 512 -25.04 27.27 -8.92
CA TRP A 512 -23.93 27.97 -9.55
C TRP A 512 -23.46 27.22 -10.80
N ALA A 513 -23.24 25.90 -10.69
CA ALA A 513 -22.83 25.05 -11.79
C ALA A 513 -23.84 25.12 -12.92
N VAL A 514 -25.14 24.95 -12.67
CA VAL A 514 -26.19 25.01 -13.69
C VAL A 514 -26.17 26.33 -14.49
N ASN A 515 -25.92 27.45 -13.80
CA ASN A 515 -25.90 28.78 -14.42
C ASN A 515 -24.57 29.10 -15.13
N ASP A 516 -23.43 28.74 -14.53
CA ASP A 516 -22.10 29.09 -15.03
C ASP A 516 -21.44 28.01 -15.90
N PHE A 517 -21.93 26.75 -15.89
CA PHE A 517 -21.38 25.64 -16.71
C PHE A 517 -21.41 25.92 -18.20
N SER A 518 -22.33 26.77 -18.66
CA SER A 518 -22.44 27.16 -20.08
C SER A 518 -21.13 27.71 -20.64
N LYS A 519 -20.26 28.25 -19.77
CA LYS A 519 -18.93 28.77 -20.12
C LYS A 519 -17.86 27.68 -20.26
N LEU A 520 -18.08 26.46 -19.73
CA LEU A 520 -17.11 25.35 -19.72
C LEU A 520 -17.16 24.45 -20.97
N LYS A 521 -18.07 24.70 -21.92
CA LYS A 521 -18.07 24.27 -23.34
C LYS A 521 -17.74 22.81 -23.73
N GLU A 522 -17.61 21.84 -22.83
CA GLU A 522 -17.34 20.43 -23.21
C GLU A 522 -18.51 19.50 -22.88
N LYS A 523 -19.02 18.79 -23.91
CA LYS A 523 -20.16 17.87 -23.79
C LYS A 523 -19.90 16.72 -22.80
N GLU A 524 -18.66 16.25 -22.70
CA GLU A 524 -18.28 15.14 -21.81
C GLU A 524 -18.30 15.52 -20.32
N LEU A 525 -17.95 16.78 -20.00
CA LEU A 525 -18.06 17.34 -18.65
C LEU A 525 -19.51 17.33 -18.14
N SER A 526 -20.49 17.42 -19.05
CA SER A 526 -21.89 17.41 -18.68
C SER A 526 -22.36 16.03 -18.21
N PHE A 527 -21.89 14.95 -18.85
CA PHE A 527 -22.31 13.59 -18.51
C PHE A 527 -21.83 13.16 -17.13
N SER A 528 -20.53 13.33 -16.83
CA SER A 528 -19.95 12.96 -15.53
C SER A 528 -20.57 13.76 -14.39
N PHE A 529 -20.90 15.03 -14.62
CA PHE A 529 -21.65 15.86 -13.67
C PHE A 529 -23.04 15.30 -13.38
N PHE A 530 -23.82 14.94 -14.41
CA PHE A 530 -25.19 14.46 -14.22
C PHE A 530 -25.26 13.08 -13.58
N GLU A 531 -24.34 12.17 -13.90
CA GLU A 531 -24.21 10.88 -13.21
C GLU A 531 -23.92 11.08 -11.71
N ALA A 532 -22.96 11.97 -11.40
CA ALA A 532 -22.67 12.30 -10.01
C ALA A 532 -23.84 12.99 -9.31
N LEU A 533 -24.58 13.86 -10.00
CA LEU A 533 -25.75 14.57 -9.48
C LEU A 533 -26.87 13.58 -9.17
N LYS A 534 -27.14 12.63 -10.07
CA LYS A 534 -28.12 11.56 -9.86
C LYS A 534 -27.77 10.76 -8.60
N SER A 535 -26.52 10.31 -8.49
CA SER A 535 -26.04 9.59 -7.32
C SER A 535 -26.18 10.40 -6.02
N TYR A 536 -25.87 11.70 -6.07
CA TYR A 536 -26.06 12.60 -4.93
C TYR A 536 -27.54 12.69 -4.51
N ILE A 537 -28.46 12.88 -5.46
CA ILE A 537 -29.89 13.01 -5.14
C ILE A 537 -30.44 11.71 -4.56
N GLU A 538 -30.14 10.57 -5.18
CA GLU A 538 -30.65 9.25 -4.76
C GLU A 538 -30.18 8.85 -3.35
N ASN A 539 -28.95 9.22 -2.99
CA ASN A 539 -28.30 8.68 -1.79
C ASN A 539 -28.12 9.69 -0.66
N LYS A 540 -28.16 10.99 -0.95
CA LYS A 540 -27.76 12.05 -0.02
C LYS A 540 -28.77 13.19 0.10
N ASP A 541 -29.62 13.41 -0.90
CA ASP A 541 -30.56 14.54 -0.90
C ASP A 541 -31.95 14.16 -1.44
N ASN A 542 -32.66 13.33 -0.68
CA ASN A 542 -34.01 12.84 -1.02
C ASN A 542 -35.08 13.94 -1.18
N ASP A 543 -34.79 15.16 -0.69
CA ASP A 543 -35.69 16.30 -0.74
C ASP A 543 -35.31 17.30 -1.85
N PHE A 544 -34.32 16.96 -2.69
CA PHE A 544 -33.82 17.81 -3.78
C PHE A 544 -34.94 18.38 -4.66
N PHE A 545 -35.87 17.53 -5.10
CA PHE A 545 -37.03 17.94 -5.91
C PHE A 545 -38.27 18.34 -5.10
N LYS A 546 -38.25 18.16 -3.77
CA LYS A 546 -39.36 18.56 -2.89
C LYS A 546 -39.25 20.03 -2.48
N ASP A 547 -38.04 20.58 -2.46
CA ASP A 547 -37.79 22.00 -2.22
C ASP A 547 -38.27 22.85 -3.41
N LYS A 548 -39.46 23.46 -3.24
CA LYS A 548 -40.09 24.30 -4.28
C LYS A 548 -39.27 25.55 -4.61
N ASN A 549 -38.57 26.13 -3.63
CA ASN A 549 -37.80 27.36 -3.83
C ASN A 549 -36.55 27.05 -4.65
N PHE A 550 -35.82 26.01 -4.26
CA PHE A 550 -34.64 25.54 -4.97
C PHE A 550 -34.98 25.09 -6.40
N ARG A 551 -36.05 24.32 -6.56
CA ARG A 551 -36.54 23.89 -7.89
C ARG A 551 -36.87 25.08 -8.78
N ARG A 552 -37.52 26.11 -8.25
CA ARG A 552 -37.82 27.34 -9.00
C ARG A 552 -36.54 28.03 -9.45
N GLN A 553 -35.52 28.10 -8.60
CA GLN A 553 -34.22 28.70 -8.95
C GLN A 553 -33.50 27.92 -10.06
N ILE A 554 -33.51 26.59 -10.04
CA ILE A 554 -32.93 25.77 -11.12
C ILE A 554 -33.66 26.03 -12.45
N LEU A 555 -34.99 26.05 -12.43
CA LEU A 555 -35.81 26.23 -13.63
C LEU A 555 -35.75 27.65 -14.22
N GLN A 556 -35.22 28.61 -13.46
CA GLN A 556 -34.97 29.99 -13.91
C GLN A 556 -33.60 30.17 -14.57
N SER A 557 -32.80 29.10 -14.71
CA SER A 557 -31.53 29.16 -15.42
C SER A 557 -31.73 29.42 -16.92
N ASP A 558 -30.81 30.14 -17.54
CA ASP A 558 -30.80 30.35 -18.99
C ASP A 558 -30.25 29.13 -19.76
N ASN A 559 -29.78 28.09 -19.06
CA ASN A 559 -29.21 26.89 -19.68
C ASN A 559 -30.26 25.81 -19.94
N GLU A 560 -30.97 25.93 -21.08
CA GLU A 560 -32.05 25.01 -21.47
C GLU A 560 -31.60 23.53 -21.53
N SER A 561 -30.36 23.28 -21.98
CA SER A 561 -29.81 21.91 -22.06
C SER A 561 -29.72 21.27 -20.68
N ILE A 562 -29.19 22.00 -19.69
CA ILE A 562 -29.05 21.49 -18.32
C ILE A 562 -30.42 21.35 -17.67
N ILE A 563 -31.35 22.29 -17.90
CA ILE A 563 -32.73 22.19 -17.42
C ILE A 563 -33.40 20.93 -17.98
N GLY A 564 -33.20 20.61 -19.27
CA GLY A 564 -33.69 19.39 -19.89
C GLY A 564 -33.23 18.14 -19.13
N SER A 565 -31.91 18.01 -18.93
CA SER A 565 -31.30 16.89 -18.20
C SER A 565 -31.79 16.79 -16.74
N ILE A 566 -31.96 17.91 -16.03
CA ILE A 566 -32.49 17.89 -14.66
C ILE A 566 -33.96 17.45 -14.64
N LYS A 567 -34.79 17.90 -15.59
CA LYS A 567 -36.18 17.46 -15.69
C LYS A 567 -36.26 15.96 -16.03
N ASP A 568 -35.32 15.44 -16.81
CA ASP A 568 -35.24 14.00 -17.12
C ASP A 568 -34.83 13.19 -15.89
N LEU A 569 -33.86 13.67 -15.11
CA LEU A 569 -33.52 13.09 -13.81
C LEU A 569 -34.72 13.10 -12.85
N GLU A 570 -35.52 14.19 -12.83
CA GLU A 570 -36.74 14.25 -12.02
C GLU A 570 -37.77 13.20 -12.45
N LEU A 571 -37.95 12.99 -13.77
CA LEU A 571 -38.83 11.97 -14.31
C LEU A 571 -38.36 10.55 -13.95
N ASP A 572 -37.06 10.30 -14.01
CA ASP A 572 -36.49 8.99 -13.73
C ASP A 572 -36.58 8.60 -12.26
N MET A 573 -36.54 9.59 -11.36
CA MET A 573 -36.67 9.36 -9.92
C MET A 573 -38.11 9.42 -9.40
N CYS A 574 -39.11 9.68 -10.26
CA CYS A 574 -40.52 9.61 -9.89
C CYS A 574 -41.06 8.17 -9.98
N GLY A 575 -41.82 7.73 -8.96
CA GLY A 575 -42.51 6.43 -8.99
C GLY A 575 -43.47 6.26 -10.18
N GLY A 576 -43.77 5.02 -10.57
CA GLY A 576 -44.41 4.67 -11.85
C GLY A 576 -45.66 5.49 -12.23
N ILE A 577 -46.56 5.75 -11.27
CA ILE A 577 -47.79 6.53 -11.52
C ILE A 577 -47.47 8.02 -11.80
N LYS A 578 -46.52 8.59 -11.06
CA LYS A 578 -46.10 9.99 -11.23
C LYS A 578 -45.31 10.18 -12.53
N LYS A 579 -44.56 9.15 -12.97
CA LYS A 579 -43.86 9.11 -14.25
C LYS A 579 -44.81 9.15 -15.46
N ILE A 580 -45.96 8.45 -15.37
CA ILE A 580 -47.01 8.49 -16.40
C ILE A 580 -47.68 9.88 -16.46
N ILE A 581 -48.06 10.45 -15.31
CA ILE A 581 -48.72 11.76 -15.25
C ILE A 581 -47.81 12.89 -15.78
N LEU A 582 -46.52 12.86 -15.46
CA LEU A 582 -45.57 13.88 -15.93
C LEU A 582 -45.22 13.75 -17.42
N ARG A 583 -45.24 12.53 -17.98
CA ARG A 583 -45.09 12.30 -19.43
C ARG A 583 -46.28 12.79 -20.26
N LEU A 584 -47.48 12.84 -19.68
CA LEU A 584 -48.68 13.37 -20.35
C LEU A 584 -48.79 14.91 -20.30
N LYS A 585 -47.96 15.58 -19.49
CA LYS A 585 -47.92 17.06 -19.35
C LYS A 585 -46.77 17.72 -20.11
N ARG A 586 -45.79 16.95 -20.55
CA ARG A 586 -44.77 17.37 -21.53
C ARG A 586 -45.33 17.14 -22.92
#